data_AF-A0A7V6NM85-F1
#
_entry.id   AF-A0A7V6NM85-F1
#
_cell.length_a   1.000
_cell.length_b   1.000
_cell.length_c   1.000
_cell.angle_alpha   90.00
_cell.angle_beta   90.00
_cell.angle_gamma   90.00
#
_symmetry.space_group_name_H-M   'P 1'
#
loop_
_entity.id
_entity.type
_entity.pdbx_description
1 polymer ?
#
loop_
_entity_poly.entity_id
_entity_poly.type
_entity_poly.pdbx_seq_one_letter_code
_entity_poly.pdbx_strand_id
1 'polypeptide(L)'
;MLLFYLAVYIIILIIAEQMVIDRFNIKKRNKWFYSPVNRVHLWGEIAIIIAMVAIFYFNRSIRLYFVPVFLTMLFGFRAFMEWKYDKASKTYILSLFTLIVVLMTFFMLKLSLFK
;
A
#
# COMPACT_ATOMS: atom_id res chain seq x y z
N MET A 1 26.42 -1.81 6.62
CA MET A 1 25.84 -2.98 5.91
C MET A 1 24.32 -2.92 5.77
N LEU A 2 23.55 -2.80 6.86
CA LEU A 2 22.06 -2.81 6.80
C LEU A 2 21.46 -1.68 5.94
N LEU A 3 21.99 -0.45 6.05
CA LEU A 3 21.56 0.67 5.21
C LEU A 3 21.77 0.42 3.71
N PHE A 4 22.85 -0.31 3.35
CA PHE A 4 23.13 -0.66 1.96
C PHE A 4 22.08 -1.65 1.43
N TYR A 5 21.73 -2.70 2.21
CA TYR A 5 20.68 -3.63 1.84
C TYR A 5 19.32 -2.95 1.68
N LEU A 6 18.98 -2.00 2.56
CA LEU A 6 17.76 -1.21 2.44
C LEU A 6 17.76 -0.34 1.18
N ALA A 7 18.88 0.31 0.85
CA ALA A 7 19.00 1.12 -0.36
C ALA A 7 18.82 0.28 -1.63
N VAL A 8 19.48 -0.89 -1.72
CA VAL A 8 19.32 -1.82 -2.84
C VAL A 8 17.88 -2.31 -2.94
N TYR A 9 17.25 -2.66 -1.82
CA TYR A 9 15.84 -3.06 -1.79
C TYR A 9 14.91 -1.96 -2.33
N ILE A 10 15.09 -0.71 -1.91
CA ILE A 10 14.30 0.44 -2.39
C ILE A 10 14.50 0.64 -3.90
N ILE A 11 15.74 0.54 -4.40
CA ILE A 11 16.03 0.65 -5.84
C ILE A 11 15.29 -0.43 -6.63
N ILE A 12 15.31 -1.68 -6.15
CA ILE A 12 14.57 -2.79 -6.79
C ILE A 12 13.07 -2.49 -6.83
N LEU A 13 12.50 -1.96 -5.75
CA LEU A 13 11.07 -1.60 -5.72
C LEU A 13 10.71 -0.50 -6.72
N ILE A 14 11.56 0.53 -6.86
CA ILE A 14 11.35 1.62 -7.83
C ILE A 14 11.36 1.07 -9.25
N ILE A 15 12.34 0.22 -9.57
CA ILE A 15 12.44 -0.42 -10.89
C ILE A 15 11.22 -1.31 -11.13
N ALA A 16 10.82 -2.12 -10.15
CA ALA A 16 9.66 -3.01 -10.27
C ALA A 16 8.35 -2.23 -10.47
N GLU A 17 8.15 -1.11 -9.76
CA GLU A 17 7.00 -0.23 -9.99
C GLU A 17 6.98 0.30 -11.43
N GLN A 18 8.13 0.80 -11.92
CA GLN A 18 8.25 1.31 -13.28
C GLN A 18 7.94 0.23 -14.32
N MET A 19 8.47 -0.99 -14.13
CA MET A 19 8.14 -2.13 -14.99
C MET A 19 6.64 -2.46 -15.00
N VAL A 20 5.95 -2.37 -13.86
CA VAL A 20 4.49 -2.58 -13.79
C VAL A 20 3.75 -1.50 -14.56
N ILE A 21 4.16 -0.23 -14.43
CA ILE A 21 3.55 0.89 -15.15
C ILE A 21 3.65 0.69 -16.66
N ASP A 22 4.87 0.41 -17.12
CA ASP A 22 5.18 0.28 -18.54
C ASP A 22 4.47 -0.96 -19.12
N ARG A 23 4.50 -2.09 -18.41
CA ARG A 23 3.88 -3.35 -18.86
C ARG A 23 2.37 -3.26 -18.99
N PHE A 24 1.70 -2.58 -18.06
CA PHE A 24 0.24 -2.48 -18.07
C PHE A 24 -0.28 -1.22 -18.77
N ASN A 25 0.64 -0.36 -19.25
CA ASN A 25 0.34 0.92 -19.86
C ASN A 25 -0.61 1.74 -18.96
N ILE A 26 -0.21 1.87 -17.69
CA ILE A 26 -1.00 2.50 -16.64
C ILE A 26 -1.01 4.00 -16.90
N LYS A 27 -2.20 4.58 -17.05
CA LYS A 27 -2.35 6.02 -17.18
C LYS A 27 -2.14 6.64 -15.80
N LYS A 28 -0.88 6.86 -15.42
CA LYS A 28 -0.56 7.63 -14.20
C LYS A 28 -1.33 8.95 -14.28
N ARG A 29 -2.19 9.21 -13.30
CA ARG A 29 -2.78 10.54 -13.15
C ARG A 29 -1.60 11.51 -13.03
N ASN A 30 -1.59 12.59 -13.81
CA ASN A 30 -0.53 13.61 -13.86
C ASN A 30 -0.32 14.40 -12.55
N LYS A 31 -0.72 13.84 -11.40
CA LYS A 31 -0.50 14.42 -10.09
C LYS A 31 0.66 13.68 -9.43
N TRP A 32 1.66 14.44 -9.02
CA TRP A 32 2.71 13.97 -8.10
C TRP A 32 2.13 13.43 -6.78
N PHE A 33 0.92 13.86 -6.41
CA PHE A 33 0.24 13.44 -5.20
C PHE A 33 -0.92 12.49 -5.49
N TYR A 34 -1.10 11.54 -4.58
CA TYR A 34 -2.25 10.66 -4.53
C TYR A 34 -3.56 11.45 -4.56
N SER A 35 -4.53 10.99 -5.36
CA SER A 35 -5.86 11.59 -5.45
C SER A 35 -6.93 10.50 -5.50
N PRO A 36 -7.92 10.51 -4.59
CA PRO A 36 -9.03 9.56 -4.63
C PRO A 36 -9.85 9.66 -5.92
N VAL A 37 -10.42 8.53 -6.35
CA VAL A 37 -11.25 8.44 -7.56
C VAL A 37 -12.58 9.17 -7.46
N ASN A 38 -13.13 9.28 -6.24
CA ASN A 38 -14.39 9.96 -5.95
C ASN A 38 -14.45 10.34 -4.47
N ARG A 39 -15.52 11.04 -4.07
CA ARG A 39 -15.72 11.45 -2.65
C ARG A 39 -15.91 10.25 -1.72
N VAL A 40 -16.56 9.17 -2.17
CA VAL A 40 -16.76 7.96 -1.37
C VAL A 40 -15.43 7.30 -1.02
N HIS A 41 -14.49 7.28 -1.96
CA HIS A 41 -13.13 6.77 -1.75
C HIS A 41 -12.41 7.60 -0.70
N LEU A 42 -12.45 8.94 -0.81
CA LEU A 42 -11.84 9.83 0.18
C LEU A 42 -12.41 9.59 1.59
N TRP A 43 -13.73 9.61 1.74
CA TRP A 43 -14.38 9.41 3.04
C TRP A 43 -14.17 8.00 3.59
N GLY A 44 -14.10 6.99 2.71
CA GLY A 44 -13.79 5.62 3.09
C GLY A 44 -12.37 5.47 3.63
N GLU A 45 -11.37 6.07 3.00
CA GLU A 45 -10.00 6.06 3.52
C GLU A 45 -9.89 6.81 4.86
N ILE A 46 -10.56 7.97 4.99
CA ILE A 46 -10.62 8.71 6.26
C ILE A 46 -11.26 7.84 7.35
N ALA A 47 -12.36 7.15 7.06
CA ALA A 47 -13.04 6.27 8.00
C ALA A 47 -12.13 5.10 8.44
N ILE A 48 -11.41 4.48 7.49
CA ILE A 48 -10.43 3.41 7.79
C ILE A 48 -9.33 3.93 8.71
N ILE A 49 -8.79 5.12 8.43
CA ILE A 49 -7.74 5.74 9.25
C ILE A 49 -8.24 6.00 10.67
N ILE A 50 -9.40 6.64 10.82
CA ILE A 50 -9.99 6.92 12.14
C ILE A 50 -10.25 5.64 12.92
N ALA A 51 -10.86 4.63 12.29
CA ALA A 51 -11.12 3.34 12.92
C ALA A 51 -9.83 2.68 13.39
N MET A 52 -8.78 2.70 12.57
CA MET A 52 -7.51 2.09 12.89
C MET A 52 -6.78 2.82 14.02
N VAL A 53 -6.81 4.15 14.04
CA VAL A 53 -6.27 4.95 15.17
C VAL A 53 -7.00 4.62 16.47
N ALA A 54 -8.34 4.51 16.44
CA ALA A 54 -9.11 4.13 17.61
C ALA A 54 -8.73 2.72 18.10
N ILE A 55 -8.69 1.73 17.20
CA ILE A 55 -8.31 0.35 17.53
C ILE A 55 -6.89 0.30 18.09
N PHE A 56 -5.93 1.05 17.54
CA PHE A 56 -4.56 1.16 18.06
C PHE A 56 -4.51 1.70 19.49
N TYR A 57 -5.32 2.71 19.79
CA TYR A 57 -5.35 3.34 21.11
C TYR A 57 -5.98 2.44 22.17
N PHE A 58 -7.08 1.77 21.84
CA PHE A 58 -7.84 0.97 22.81
C PHE A 58 -7.35 -0.48 22.94
N ASN A 59 -6.70 -1.05 21.91
CA ASN A 59 -6.28 -2.45 21.93
C ASN A 59 -4.76 -2.58 21.90
N ARG A 60 -4.18 -2.78 23.08
CA ARG A 60 -2.74 -2.92 23.27
C ARG A 60 -2.14 -4.14 22.57
N SER A 61 -2.94 -5.22 22.47
CA SER A 61 -2.49 -6.54 22.01
C SER A 61 -2.22 -6.60 20.51
N ILE A 62 -2.83 -5.71 19.73
CA ILE A 62 -2.68 -5.70 18.26
C ILE A 62 -1.48 -4.89 17.77
N ARG A 63 -0.75 -4.21 18.66
CA ARG A 63 0.31 -3.25 18.27
C ARG A 63 1.38 -3.85 17.38
N LEU A 64 1.76 -5.11 17.60
CA LEU A 64 2.76 -5.81 16.79
C LEU A 64 2.31 -6.00 15.33
N TYR A 65 1.02 -6.22 15.10
CA TYR A 65 0.44 -6.47 13.77
C TYR A 65 -0.29 -5.25 13.21
N PHE A 66 -0.29 -4.13 13.92
CA PHE A 66 -1.08 -2.96 13.56
C PHE A 66 -0.70 -2.40 12.20
N VAL A 67 0.59 -2.13 11.97
CA VAL A 67 1.09 -1.54 10.73
C VAL A 67 0.75 -2.37 9.49
N PRO A 68 1.06 -3.68 9.41
CA PRO A 68 0.72 -4.47 8.23
C PRO A 68 -0.78 -4.61 8.02
N VAL A 69 -1.58 -4.76 9.09
CA VAL A 69 -3.05 -4.85 8.99
C VAL A 69 -3.63 -3.55 8.47
N PHE A 70 -3.21 -2.42 9.03
CA PHE A 70 -3.63 -1.08 8.61
C PHE A 70 -3.34 -0.85 7.12
N LEU A 71 -2.09 -1.05 6.70
CA LEU A 71 -1.69 -0.83 5.32
C LEU A 71 -2.41 -1.78 4.36
N THR A 72 -2.61 -3.04 4.74
CA THR A 72 -3.36 -4.01 3.91
C THR A 72 -4.81 -3.57 3.72
N MET A 73 -5.47 -3.12 4.79
CA MET A 73 -6.86 -2.65 4.71
C MET A 73 -6.97 -1.38 3.86
N LEU A 74 -6.04 -0.44 4.04
CA LEU A 74 -6.01 0.82 3.29
C LEU A 74 -5.75 0.60 1.80
N PHE A 75 -4.66 -0.09 1.44
CA PHE A 75 -4.32 -0.35 0.04
C PHE A 75 -5.29 -1.32 -0.64
N GLY A 76 -5.86 -2.27 0.11
CA GLY A 76 -6.89 -3.18 -0.39
C GLY A 76 -8.18 -2.42 -0.73
N PHE A 77 -8.62 -1.54 0.17
CA PHE A 77 -9.76 -0.64 -0.11
C PHE A 77 -9.48 0.28 -1.30
N ARG A 78 -8.30 0.90 -1.36
CA ARG A 78 -7.88 1.74 -2.48
C ARG A 78 -7.91 1.00 -3.81
N ALA A 79 -7.30 -0.17 -3.87
CA ALA A 79 -7.31 -1.03 -5.05
C ALA A 79 -8.75 -1.39 -5.48
N PHE A 80 -9.62 -1.73 -4.52
CA PHE A 80 -11.02 -2.02 -4.79
C PHE A 80 -11.76 -0.81 -5.36
N MET A 81 -11.59 0.38 -4.78
CA MET A 81 -12.23 1.62 -5.24
C MET A 81 -11.74 2.02 -6.63
N GLU A 82 -10.44 1.92 -6.88
CA GLU A 82 -9.85 2.20 -8.19
C GLU A 82 -10.35 1.20 -9.25
N TRP A 83 -10.42 -0.08 -8.92
CA TRP A 83 -10.94 -1.10 -9.84
C TRP A 83 -12.44 -0.90 -10.14
N LYS A 84 -13.23 -0.51 -9.14
CA LYS A 84 -14.68 -0.33 -9.27
C LYS A 84 -15.07 0.94 -10.02
N TYR A 85 -14.38 2.06 -9.76
CA TYR A 85 -14.79 3.38 -10.25
C TYR A 85 -13.89 3.96 -11.34
N ASP A 86 -12.67 3.46 -11.51
CA ASP A 86 -11.71 3.95 -12.52
C ASP A 86 -10.86 2.82 -13.11
N LYS A 87 -11.53 1.73 -13.52
CA LYS A 87 -10.87 0.54 -14.08
C LYS A 87 -10.00 0.86 -15.30
N ALA A 88 -10.39 1.85 -16.09
CA ALA A 88 -9.74 2.23 -17.35
C ALA A 88 -8.34 2.80 -17.15
N SER A 89 -8.09 3.51 -16.04
CA SER A 89 -6.75 4.03 -15.72
C SER A 89 -5.77 2.93 -15.29
N LYS A 90 -6.29 1.78 -14.85
CA LYS A 90 -5.54 0.63 -14.32
C LYS A 90 -4.69 0.95 -13.08
N THR A 91 -4.95 2.08 -12.41
CA THR A 91 -4.18 2.46 -11.20
C THR A 91 -4.34 1.43 -10.07
N TYR A 92 -5.46 0.69 -10.05
CA TYR A 92 -5.68 -0.39 -9.09
C TYR A 92 -4.58 -1.46 -9.13
N ILE A 93 -3.90 -1.66 -10.27
CA ILE A 93 -2.78 -2.60 -10.40
C ILE A 93 -1.59 -2.11 -9.56
N LEU A 94 -1.34 -0.80 -9.54
CA LEU A 94 -0.30 -0.21 -8.67
C LEU A 94 -0.69 -0.33 -7.20
N SER A 95 -1.94 -0.04 -6.85
CA SER A 95 -2.42 -0.19 -5.47
C SER A 95 -2.31 -1.64 -4.98
N LEU A 96 -2.60 -2.63 -5.84
CA LEU A 96 -2.39 -4.05 -5.55
C LEU A 96 -0.90 -4.41 -5.45
N PHE A 97 -0.07 -3.87 -6.34
CA PHE A 97 1.38 -4.07 -6.28
C PHE A 97 1.94 -3.54 -4.95
N THR A 98 1.52 -2.34 -4.52
CA THR A 98 1.89 -1.78 -3.21
C THR A 98 1.44 -2.68 -2.06
N LEU A 99 0.22 -3.23 -2.12
CA LEU A 99 -0.26 -4.19 -1.13
C LEU A 99 0.64 -5.43 -1.05
N ILE A 100 1.01 -6.01 -2.20
CA ILE A 100 1.92 -7.16 -2.26
C ILE A 100 3.29 -6.81 -1.65
N VAL A 101 3.84 -5.65 -2.02
CA VAL A 101 5.13 -5.16 -1.48
C VAL A 101 5.05 -5.01 0.05
N VAL A 102 3.99 -4.40 0.58
CA VAL A 102 3.80 -4.24 2.03
C VAL A 102 3.79 -5.60 2.74
N LEU A 103 3.06 -6.58 2.21
CA LEU A 103 3.00 -7.92 2.78
C LEU A 103 4.37 -8.60 2.71
N MET A 104 5.05 -8.57 1.56
CA MET A 104 6.39 -9.14 1.39
C MET A 104 7.39 -8.53 2.37
N THR A 105 7.40 -7.20 2.52
CA THR A 105 8.26 -6.50 3.50
C THR A 105 7.98 -6.97 4.92
N PHE A 106 6.69 -7.07 5.30
CA PHE A 106 6.32 -7.54 6.62
C PHE A 106 6.81 -8.98 6.89
N PHE A 107 6.61 -9.89 5.94
CA PHE A 107 7.09 -11.27 6.06
C PHE A 107 8.62 -11.35 6.13
N MET A 108 9.32 -10.57 5.30
CA MET A 108 10.78 -10.52 5.30
C MET A 108 11.33 -10.01 6.63
N LEU A 109 10.76 -8.93 7.18
CA LEU A 109 11.14 -8.39 8.48
C LEU A 109 10.86 -9.39 9.60
N LYS A 110 9.70 -10.04 9.61
CA LYS A 110 9.36 -11.06 10.60
C LYS A 110 10.36 -12.23 10.54
N LEU A 111 10.69 -12.72 9.35
CA LEU A 111 11.66 -13.81 9.18
C LEU A 111 13.06 -13.41 9.66
N SER A 112 13.47 -12.17 9.41
CA SER A 112 14.78 -11.65 9.86
C SER A 112 14.87 -11.46 11.37
N LEU A 113 13.75 -11.21 12.05
CA LEU A 113 13.70 -11.02 13.51
C LEU A 113 13.56 -12.34 14.28
N PHE A 114 13.17 -13.43 13.61
CA PHE A 114 13.03 -14.77 14.18
C PHE A 114 14.24 -15.69 13.90
N LYS A 115 15.27 -15.18 13.23
CA LYS A 115 16.61 -15.78 13.18
C LYS A 115 17.43 -15.28 14.35
#